data_AF-A0A0U2Q6T0-F1
#
_entry.id   AF-A0A0U2Q6T0-F1
#
_cell.length_a   1.000
_cell.length_b   1.000
_cell.length_c   1.000
_cell.angle_alpha   90.00
_cell.angle_beta   90.00
_cell.angle_gamma   90.00
#
_symmetry.space_group_name_H-M   'P 1'
#
loop_
_entity.id
_entity.type
_entity.pdbx_description
1 polymer ?
#
loop_
_entity_poly.entity_id
_entity_poly.type
_entity_poly.pdbx_seq_one_letter_code
_entity_poly.pdbx_strand_id
1 'polypeptide(L)'
;MRVPLRRPRWRHPELQPGWIDRPHQTLALGELELESGEAIRDFEISYVAHGTRARGDDNVILVLTAIGSTHHRLDFLIGPGRPLD
;
A
#
# COMPACT_ATOMS: atom_id res chain seq x y z
N MET A 1 15.83 -12.62 -0.49
CA MET A 1 15.36 -12.71 0.91
C MET A 1 13.85 -12.86 0.88
N ARG A 2 13.31 -14.01 1.32
CA ARG A 2 11.88 -14.34 1.15
C ARG A 2 11.15 -13.90 2.43
N VAL A 3 10.42 -12.79 2.37
CA VAL A 3 9.62 -12.31 3.51
C VAL A 3 8.49 -13.32 3.75
N PRO A 4 8.34 -13.88 4.95
CA PRO A 4 7.28 -14.85 5.22
C PRO A 4 5.92 -14.16 5.13
N LEU A 5 5.04 -14.67 4.26
CA LEU A 5 3.66 -14.19 4.13
C LEU A 5 2.87 -14.58 5.38
N ARG A 6 2.74 -13.67 6.35
CA ARG A 6 1.75 -13.78 7.42
C ARG A 6 0.34 -13.63 6.82
N ARG A 7 -0.66 -14.31 7.41
CA ARG A 7 -2.07 -14.07 7.06
C ARG A 7 -2.36 -12.57 7.23
N PRO A 8 -3.10 -11.92 6.31
CA PRO A 8 -3.42 -10.51 6.43
C PRO A 8 -4.18 -10.30 7.74
N ARG A 9 -3.56 -9.56 8.66
CA ARG A 9 -4.19 -9.19 9.94
C ARG A 9 -5.37 -8.24 9.73
N TRP A 10 -5.36 -7.54 8.60
CA TRP A 10 -6.26 -6.44 8.30
C TRP A 10 -7.27 -6.84 7.24
N ARG A 11 -8.56 -6.60 7.53
CA ARG A 11 -9.64 -6.62 6.55
C ARG A 11 -10.17 -5.20 6.45
N HIS A 12 -10.33 -4.69 5.23
CA HIS A 12 -11.04 -3.44 5.04
C HIS A 12 -12.52 -3.59 5.45
N PRO A 13 -13.19 -2.49 5.84
CA PRO A 13 -14.65 -2.46 5.91
C PRO A 13 -15.29 -2.80 4.54
N GLU A 14 -16.61 -2.93 4.51
CA GLU A 14 -17.33 -3.19 3.26
C GLU A 14 -16.94 -2.19 2.16
N LEU A 15 -16.73 -2.71 0.95
CA LEU A 15 -16.34 -1.91 -0.22
C LEU A 15 -17.43 -0.88 -0.53
N GLN A 16 -17.02 0.37 -0.70
CA GLN A 16 -17.91 1.40 -1.20
C GLN A 16 -17.98 1.37 -2.73
N PRO A 17 -19.04 1.92 -3.34
CA PRO A 17 -19.14 2.02 -4.79
C PRO A 17 -17.92 2.71 -5.41
N GLY A 18 -17.33 2.07 -6.42
CA GLY A 18 -16.16 2.59 -7.14
C GLY A 18 -14.80 2.25 -6.52
N TRP A 19 -14.77 1.59 -5.36
CA TRP A 19 -13.52 1.05 -4.82
C TRP A 19 -13.06 -0.18 -5.61
N ILE A 20 -11.75 -0.29 -5.79
CA ILE A 20 -11.11 -1.42 -6.45
C ILE A 20 -10.64 -2.40 -5.37
N ASP A 21 -11.22 -3.60 -5.34
CA ASP A 21 -10.77 -4.65 -4.43
C ASP A 21 -9.41 -5.20 -4.89
N ARG A 22 -8.40 -5.05 -4.04
CA ARG A 22 -7.04 -5.57 -4.24
C ARG A 22 -6.55 -6.25 -2.98
N PRO A 23 -5.70 -7.29 -3.12
CA PRO A 23 -5.05 -7.91 -1.98
C PRO A 23 -4.23 -6.85 -1.21
N HIS A 24 -4.59 -6.67 0.07
CA HIS A 24 -3.81 -5.87 0.99
C HIS A 24 -2.54 -6.63 1.33
N GLN A 25 -1.41 -6.00 1.05
CA GLN A 25 -0.09 -6.52 1.36
C GLN A 25 0.46 -5.79 2.58
N THR A 26 1.35 -6.46 3.29
CA THR A 26 2.08 -5.85 4.38
C THR A 26 3.59 -5.99 4.18
N LEU A 27 4.32 -4.97 4.62
CA LEU A 27 5.78 -4.96 4.64
C LEU A 27 6.22 -4.72 6.07
N ALA A 28 6.74 -5.78 6.72
CA ALA A 28 7.32 -5.69 8.04
C ALA A 28 8.75 -5.12 7.94
N LEU A 29 9.00 -4.00 8.60
CA LEU A 29 10.29 -3.31 8.62
C LEU A 29 11.01 -3.48 9.96
N GLY A 30 10.34 -3.99 10.99
CA GLY A 30 10.96 -4.27 12.29
C GLY A 30 11.04 -3.02 13.13
N GLU A 31 12.23 -2.62 13.54
CA GLU A 31 12.41 -1.39 14.33
C GLU A 31 12.55 -0.17 13.40
N LEU A 32 11.67 0.83 13.57
CA LEU A 32 11.76 2.10 12.86
C LEU A 32 12.21 3.20 13.81
N GLU A 33 13.45 3.64 13.67
CA GLU A 33 13.96 4.83 14.34
C GLU A 33 13.27 6.09 13.78
N LEU A 34 12.83 6.96 14.68
CA LEU A 34 12.20 8.23 14.37
C LEU A 34 13.24 9.35 14.47
N GLU A 35 12.99 10.45 13.76
CA GLU A 35 13.81 11.66 13.84
C GLU A 35 13.92 12.23 15.27
N SER A 36 12.96 11.90 16.15
CA SER A 36 12.97 12.29 17.56
C SER A 36 13.96 11.50 18.42
N GLY A 37 14.59 10.45 17.88
CA GLY A 37 15.46 9.51 18.62
C GLY A 37 14.73 8.35 19.32
N GLU A 38 13.40 8.31 19.22
CA GLU A 38 12.58 7.18 19.70
C GLU A 38 12.41 6.13 18.60
N ALA A 39 11.91 4.94 18.93
CA ALA A 39 11.69 3.87 17.96
C ALA A 39 10.28 3.28 18.01
N ILE A 40 9.70 3.01 16.84
CA ILE A 40 8.50 2.17 16.70
C ILE A 40 8.96 0.71 16.56
N ARG A 41 8.61 -0.11 17.56
CA ARG A 41 8.87 -1.55 17.55
C ARG A 41 7.86 -2.28 16.68
N ASP A 42 8.30 -3.32 15.98
CA ASP A 42 7.48 -4.14 15.08
C ASP A 42 6.68 -3.33 14.03
N PHE A 43 7.32 -2.30 13.47
CA PHE A 43 6.77 -1.42 12.45
C PHE A 43 6.45 -2.20 11.15
N GLU A 44 5.25 -1.96 10.62
CA GLU A 44 4.72 -2.57 9.41
C GLU A 44 3.97 -1.51 8.59
N ILE A 45 4.12 -1.56 7.26
CA ILE A 45 3.35 -0.76 6.32
C ILE A 45 2.33 -1.65 5.61
N SER A 46 1.06 -1.21 5.56
CA SER A 46 0.03 -1.82 4.71
C SER A 46 -0.05 -1.08 3.38
N TYR A 47 -0.11 -1.79 2.27
CA TYR A 47 -0.22 -1.22 0.94
C TYR A 47 -1.02 -2.11 -0.02
N VAL A 48 -1.44 -1.54 -1.14
CA VAL A 48 -1.95 -2.27 -2.30
C VAL A 48 -1.10 -1.91 -3.50
N ALA A 49 -0.95 -2.85 -4.43
CA ALA A 49 -0.30 -2.60 -5.71
C ALA A 49 -1.33 -2.79 -6.82
N HIS A 50 -1.27 -1.94 -7.84
CA HIS A 50 -2.05 -2.02 -9.07
C HIS A 50 -1.10 -2.27 -10.25
N GLY A 51 -1.57 -2.96 -11.29
CA GLY A 51 -0.73 -3.29 -12.46
C GLY A 51 0.38 -4.32 -12.20
N THR A 52 1.39 -4.31 -13.08
CA THR A 52 2.57 -5.20 -13.06
C THR A 52 3.85 -4.38 -13.10
N ARG A 53 4.76 -4.64 -12.17
CA ARG A 53 6.07 -3.98 -12.08
C ARG A 53 6.99 -4.44 -13.23
N ALA A 54 7.57 -3.50 -13.96
CA ALA A 54 8.59 -3.76 -14.97
C ALA A 54 9.89 -4.25 -14.30
N ARG A 55 10.69 -5.04 -15.01
CA ARG A 55 11.92 -5.64 -14.46
C ARG A 55 12.97 -4.59 -14.08
N GLY A 56 12.93 -3.41 -14.70
CA GLY A 56 13.81 -2.27 -14.42
C GLY A 56 13.27 -1.30 -13.37
N ASP A 57 12.07 -1.56 -12.83
CA ASP A 57 11.38 -0.73 -11.84
C ASP A 57 11.10 0.72 -12.29
N ASP A 58 11.12 0.97 -13.59
CA ASP A 58 10.94 2.28 -14.25
C ASP A 58 9.46 2.68 -14.44
N ASN A 59 8.53 1.83 -14.00
CA ASN A 59 7.08 2.07 -14.08
C ASN A 59 6.38 2.10 -12.72
N VAL A 60 7.11 2.41 -11.65
CA VAL A 60 6.55 2.47 -10.29
C VAL A 60 6.11 3.89 -9.95
N ILE A 61 4.81 4.04 -9.67
CA ILE A 61 4.23 5.28 -9.14
C ILE A 61 3.91 5.06 -7.67
N LEU A 62 4.45 5.89 -6.78
CA LEU A 62 4.10 5.90 -5.36
C LEU A 62 2.97 6.91 -5.11
N VAL A 63 1.88 6.43 -4.52
CA VAL A 63 0.71 7.23 -4.18
C VAL A 63 0.53 7.22 -2.67
N LEU A 64 0.40 8.41 -2.08
CA LEU A 64 0.30 8.59 -0.63
C LEU A 64 -1.13 8.89 -0.20
N THR A 65 -1.50 8.44 0.99
CA THR A 65 -2.79 8.74 1.61
C THR A 65 -2.75 10.09 2.30
N ALA A 66 -3.81 10.88 2.15
CA ALA A 66 -4.02 12.08 2.96
C ALA A 66 -4.50 11.74 4.39
N ILE A 67 -4.49 12.74 5.28
CA ILE A 67 -5.03 12.60 6.64
C ILE A 67 -6.51 12.18 6.57
N GLY A 68 -6.88 11.15 7.33
CA GLY A 68 -8.24 10.60 7.34
C GLY A 68 -8.60 9.75 6.11
N SER A 69 -7.61 9.37 5.30
CA SER A 69 -7.81 8.65 4.05
C SER A 69 -7.18 7.26 4.04
N THR A 70 -7.50 6.48 3.02
CA THR A 70 -6.90 5.17 2.73
C THR A 70 -6.47 5.12 1.26
N HIS A 71 -5.90 4.00 0.82
CA HIS A 71 -5.48 3.82 -0.57
C HIS A 71 -6.64 3.95 -1.57
N HIS A 72 -7.88 3.70 -1.16
CA HIS A 72 -9.06 3.82 -2.02
C HIS A 72 -9.38 5.24 -2.51
N ARG A 73 -8.79 6.27 -1.88
CA ARG A 73 -9.13 7.67 -2.17
C ARG A 73 -8.94 8.05 -3.64
N LEU A 74 -8.03 7.37 -4.33
CA LEU A 74 -7.62 7.67 -5.70
C LEU A 74 -7.95 6.53 -6.67
N ASP A 75 -8.78 5.56 -6.29
CA ASP A 75 -9.16 4.42 -7.15
C ASP A 75 -9.78 4.87 -8.49
N PHE A 76 -10.51 5.99 -8.49
CA PHE A 76 -11.10 6.56 -9.71
C PHE A 76 -10.07 7.03 -10.75
N LEU A 77 -8.79 7.17 -10.36
CA LEU A 77 -7.67 7.53 -11.24
C LEU A 77 -6.91 6.31 -11.79
N ILE A 78 -7.24 5.10 -11.36
CA ILE A 78 -6.50 3.89 -11.71
C ILE A 78 -7.19 3.12 -12.83
N GLY A 79 -6.44 2.70 -13.86
CA GLY A 79 -6.89 1.85 -14.96
C GLY A 79 -6.76 2.51 -16.34
N PRO A 80 -7.08 1.78 -17.43
CA PRO A 80 -6.77 2.18 -18.81
C PRO A 80 -7.19 3.61 -19.15
N GLY A 81 -6.23 4.42 -19.59
CA GLY A 81 -6.45 5.81 -20.01
C GLY A 81 -6.74 6.81 -18.88
N ARG A 82 -6.51 6.43 -17.62
CA ARG A 82 -6.62 7.31 -16.46
C ARG A 82 -5.24 7.79 -16.00
N PRO A 83 -5.16 8.80 -15.11
CA PRO A 83 -3.86 9.40 -14.73
C PRO A 83 -2.86 8.47 -14.03
N LEU A 84 -3.31 7.35 -13.45
CA LEU A 84 -2.46 6.35 -12.75
C LEU A 84 -2.45 4.98 -13.47
N ASP A 85 -2.58 4.99 -14.80
CA ASP A 85 -2.42 3.80 -15.65
C ASP A 85 -0.94 3.39 -15.82
#